data_AF-A0A6B0X6Z0-F1
#
_entry.id   AF-A0A6B0X6Z0-F1
#
_cell.length_a   1.000
_cell.length_b   1.000
_cell.length_c   1.000
_cell.angle_alpha   90.00
_cell.angle_beta   90.00
_cell.angle_gamma   90.00
#
_symmetry.space_group_name_H-M   'P 1'
#
loop_
_entity.id
_entity.type
_entity.pdbx_description
1 polymer ?
#
loop_
_entity_poly.entity_id
_entity_poly.type
_entity_poly.pdbx_seq_one_letter_code
_entity_poly.pdbx_strand_id
1 'polypeptide(L)'
;VIDFVEQLGTIEDANGEKWFTVGLDSLQNWIMPLRLRSDFNISLGVLERGGSIDIPGLDASQKSPEQLEGMLNGDHRVAFDRKFVAGRIVRNNGVTIRIDLGARFGVDRIVFYPRMTESFPFGHEFMRGYELFLNDGLPQNLYASGQPIFTSPVQRDPDNREAKVDAQINPQFVRFLQLKSITTLGFEVDEIEVYGRGFVPTASYVSNVLDLGEEVVWGRIAWSEVVAGDSADSKIEIRVRSGQDMTPDVFFRNANVGGRQPEYVPIDSEGNTLTKEAFEKLAKNQQGPIKADTDNGWVQWQLVDNGSPLTVPAPRRYFQFRIDFTNLSLDASRAVADLGFEFARPPVDRIVAEVGPPRTEIGKQTTFTYFARITNTTSRPGFTRFEIETPARIAALHSVEIQDRAGNRLDGAEFGGDLAGVSLPLHVGSFAIEAVEDDHFALSLPLINADGTLLKIVFDAAVFRYGTRFQGRAFADASVQVPLQTEGGDASAEQDTDELLVRIPVGSRVAGPLAIQPRTFTPNGDGANDVAEISYAVQHLLEPSPSEVSIYDLTGGRVRRLNSVEVQNGRVQLQWDGRGDDDRLVPPGIYLAVVEIRSDRETERRFNSVSVVY
;
A
#
# COMPACT_ATOMS: atom_id res chain seq x y z
N VAL A 1 -10.80 16.44 -6.18
CA VAL A 1 -10.61 17.28 -4.98
C VAL A 1 -9.15 17.26 -4.53
N ILE A 2 -8.24 17.45 -5.48
CA ILE A 2 -6.79 17.56 -5.25
C ILE A 2 -6.41 19.01 -5.54
N ASP A 3 -5.44 19.53 -4.81
CA ASP A 3 -4.83 20.83 -5.03
C ASP A 3 -3.35 20.66 -5.41
N PHE A 4 -2.87 21.55 -6.28
CA PHE A 4 -1.48 21.61 -6.72
C PHE A 4 -0.88 22.91 -6.21
N VAL A 5 0.03 22.79 -5.23
CA VAL A 5 0.55 23.94 -4.49
C VAL A 5 2.03 24.10 -4.77
N GLU A 6 2.43 25.26 -5.26
CA GLU A 6 3.84 25.52 -5.56
C GLU A 6 4.69 25.47 -4.28
N GLN A 7 4.23 26.10 -3.19
CA GLN A 7 4.92 26.17 -1.90
C GLN A 7 3.95 25.96 -0.73
N LEU A 8 4.17 24.92 0.08
CA LEU A 8 3.30 24.62 1.24
C LEU A 8 3.27 25.75 2.26
N GLY A 9 4.35 26.54 2.35
CA GLY A 9 4.45 27.67 3.27
C GLY A 9 3.42 28.79 3.01
N THR A 10 2.73 28.77 1.86
CA THR A 10 1.64 29.72 1.52
C THR A 10 0.27 29.27 2.04
N ILE A 11 0.17 28.05 2.58
CA ILE A 11 -1.09 27.50 3.08
C ILE A 11 -1.28 27.88 4.54
N GLU A 12 -2.05 28.94 4.75
CA GLU A 12 -2.28 29.54 6.07
C GLU A 12 -3.73 29.37 6.54
N ASP A 13 -3.92 29.27 7.86
CA ASP A 13 -5.22 29.32 8.52
C ASP A 13 -5.83 30.74 8.49
N ALA A 14 -7.02 30.91 9.07
CA ALA A 14 -7.68 32.21 9.11
C ALA A 14 -6.94 33.26 9.96
N ASN A 15 -6.00 32.83 10.80
CA ASN A 15 -5.18 33.68 11.67
C ASN A 15 -3.78 33.94 11.08
N GLY A 16 -3.47 33.42 9.89
CA GLY A 16 -2.14 33.53 9.27
C GLY A 16 -1.13 32.50 9.78
N GLU A 17 -1.57 31.47 10.52
CA GLU A 17 -0.71 30.37 10.96
C GLU A 17 -0.56 29.33 9.85
N LYS A 18 0.68 28.85 9.64
CA LYS A 18 0.97 27.88 8.58
C LYS A 18 0.50 26.48 8.97
N TRP A 19 -0.22 25.81 8.07
CA TRP A 19 -0.68 24.44 8.27
C TRP A 19 0.46 23.42 8.24
N PHE A 20 1.44 23.66 7.38
CA PHE A 20 2.60 22.80 7.22
C PHE A 20 3.81 23.48 7.85
N THR A 21 4.30 22.92 8.95
CA THR A 21 5.49 23.43 9.66
C THR A 21 6.73 22.85 9.01
N VAL A 22 7.20 23.47 7.92
CA VAL A 22 8.40 23.03 7.19
C VAL A 22 9.56 23.99 7.47
N GLY A 23 10.77 23.44 7.65
CA GLY A 23 11.98 24.24 7.44
C GLY A 23 12.05 24.63 5.97
N LEU A 24 11.93 25.94 5.70
CA LEU A 24 11.89 26.60 4.38
C LEU A 24 12.36 25.75 3.16
N ASP A 25 11.39 25.42 2.30
CA ASP A 25 11.41 25.57 0.84
C ASP A 25 12.66 25.17 0.04
N SER A 26 12.97 23.87 -0.07
CA SER A 26 13.69 23.39 -1.26
C SER A 26 12.80 22.71 -2.29
N LEU A 27 11.62 22.22 -1.89
CA LEU A 27 10.74 21.45 -2.76
C LEU A 27 9.52 22.26 -3.19
N GLN A 28 9.21 22.17 -4.48
CA GLN A 28 8.07 22.83 -5.12
C GLN A 28 7.12 21.80 -5.72
N ASN A 29 5.91 22.22 -6.09
CA ASN A 29 4.91 21.42 -6.80
C ASN A 29 4.35 20.25 -5.98
N TRP A 30 3.74 20.59 -4.85
CA TRP A 30 3.08 19.67 -3.95
C TRP A 30 1.70 19.26 -4.43
N ILE A 31 1.35 17.99 -4.18
CA ILE A 31 0.01 17.43 -4.36
C ILE A 31 -0.58 17.21 -2.99
N MET A 32 -1.80 17.70 -2.76
CA MET A 32 -2.50 17.55 -1.49
C MET A 32 -4.02 17.51 -1.66
N PRO A 33 -4.77 17.05 -0.65
CA PRO A 33 -6.23 17.20 -0.62
C PRO A 33 -6.64 18.67 -0.71
N LEU A 34 -7.72 18.95 -1.45
CA LEU A 34 -8.32 20.27 -1.49
C LEU A 34 -8.61 20.78 -0.08
N ARG A 35 -8.21 22.01 0.20
CA ARG A 35 -8.55 22.72 1.42
C ARG A 35 -9.63 23.76 1.14
N LEU A 36 -10.73 23.66 1.86
CA LEU A 36 -11.82 24.63 1.80
C LEU A 36 -11.52 25.80 2.72
N ARG A 37 -11.69 27.01 2.18
CA ARG A 37 -11.74 28.25 2.96
C ARG A 37 -13.14 28.45 3.51
N SER A 38 -13.26 29.07 4.69
CA SER A 38 -14.53 29.32 5.38
C SER A 38 -15.54 30.19 4.59
N ASP A 39 -15.08 30.93 3.59
CA ASP A 39 -15.92 31.73 2.68
C ASP A 39 -16.39 30.95 1.44
N PHE A 40 -15.93 29.71 1.25
CA PHE A 40 -16.29 28.89 0.11
C PHE A 40 -17.68 28.28 0.27
N ASN A 41 -18.64 28.72 -0.56
CA ASN A 41 -19.98 28.14 -0.62
C ASN A 41 -20.00 26.87 -1.47
N ILE A 42 -20.11 25.72 -0.81
CA ILE A 42 -20.18 24.38 -1.39
C ILE A 42 -21.47 24.19 -2.21
N SER A 43 -22.58 24.88 -1.87
CA SER A 43 -23.90 24.64 -2.47
C SER A 43 -23.92 24.86 -3.98
N LEU A 44 -23.18 25.86 -4.47
CA LEU A 44 -23.12 26.27 -5.88
C LEU A 44 -22.72 25.17 -6.86
N GLY A 45 -21.94 24.17 -6.42
CA GLY A 45 -21.47 23.07 -7.27
C GLY A 45 -22.12 21.71 -6.97
N VAL A 46 -23.20 21.67 -6.17
CA VAL A 46 -23.81 20.41 -5.73
C VAL A 46 -24.26 19.55 -6.91
N LEU A 47 -24.99 20.14 -7.86
CA LEU A 47 -25.54 19.39 -9.00
C LEU A 47 -24.44 18.94 -9.98
N GLU A 48 -23.47 19.81 -10.26
CA GLU A 48 -22.33 19.50 -11.14
C GLU A 48 -21.49 18.33 -10.61
N ARG A 49 -21.31 18.24 -9.29
CA ARG A 49 -20.59 17.13 -8.64
C ARG A 49 -21.43 15.85 -8.52
N GLY A 50 -22.65 15.83 -9.04
CA GLY A 50 -23.55 14.68 -8.98
C GLY A 50 -24.27 14.51 -7.64
N GLY A 51 -24.28 15.55 -6.81
CA GLY A 51 -25.19 15.67 -5.67
C GLY A 51 -26.63 15.92 -6.12
N SER A 52 -27.53 16.12 -5.16
CA SER A 52 -28.95 16.31 -5.45
C SER A 52 -29.65 17.09 -4.35
N ILE A 53 -30.83 17.61 -4.67
CA ILE A 53 -31.76 18.20 -3.72
C ILE A 53 -33.16 17.64 -3.98
N ASP A 54 -33.85 17.25 -2.92
CA ASP A 54 -35.22 16.73 -2.97
C ASP A 54 -36.01 17.17 -1.73
N ILE A 55 -37.33 17.06 -1.80
CA ILE A 55 -38.24 17.31 -0.69
C ILE A 55 -39.05 16.04 -0.40
N PRO A 56 -38.52 15.08 0.36
CA PRO A 56 -39.20 13.82 0.61
C PRO A 56 -40.63 14.01 1.16
N GLY A 57 -41.57 13.18 0.68
CA GLY A 57 -42.96 13.21 1.12
C GLY A 57 -43.87 14.24 0.43
N LEU A 58 -43.35 15.06 -0.48
CA LEU A 58 -44.18 15.85 -1.41
C LEU A 58 -44.35 15.15 -2.76
N ASP A 59 -45.51 15.34 -3.38
CA ASP A 59 -45.79 14.85 -4.73
C ASP A 59 -44.98 15.62 -5.78
N ALA A 60 -44.70 14.99 -6.92
CA ALA A 60 -43.94 15.62 -8.02
C ALA A 60 -44.60 16.90 -8.55
N SER A 61 -45.93 17.00 -8.51
CA SER A 61 -46.67 18.22 -8.89
C SER A 61 -46.44 19.41 -7.95
N GLN A 62 -45.85 19.16 -6.77
CA GLN A 62 -45.56 20.16 -5.75
C GLN A 62 -44.07 20.54 -5.71
N LYS A 63 -43.27 19.97 -6.62
CA LYS A 63 -41.82 20.20 -6.74
C LYS A 63 -41.52 20.64 -8.17
N SER A 64 -40.94 21.81 -8.36
CA SER A 64 -40.37 22.21 -9.65
C SER A 64 -38.86 21.97 -9.61
N PRO A 65 -38.27 21.31 -10.63
CA PRO A 65 -36.82 21.20 -10.76
C PRO A 65 -36.12 22.56 -10.67
N GLU A 66 -36.69 23.59 -11.30
CA GLU A 66 -36.18 24.95 -11.28
C GLU A 66 -36.20 25.56 -9.87
N GLN A 67 -37.22 25.27 -9.06
CA GLN A 67 -37.26 25.70 -7.64
C GLN A 67 -36.25 24.95 -6.77
N LEU A 68 -36.01 23.67 -7.05
CA LEU A 68 -35.02 22.89 -6.31
C LEU A 68 -33.60 23.37 -6.62
N GLU A 69 -33.29 23.56 -7.90
CA GLU A 69 -32.01 24.12 -8.35
C GLU A 69 -31.82 25.57 -7.88
N GLY A 70 -32.88 26.38 -7.90
CA GLY A 70 -32.88 27.76 -7.40
C GLY A 70 -32.44 27.89 -5.95
N MET A 71 -32.67 26.86 -5.12
CA MET A 71 -32.21 26.85 -3.72
C MET A 71 -30.69 26.68 -3.53
N LEU A 72 -29.91 26.51 -4.60
CA LEU A 72 -28.48 26.19 -4.52
C LEU A 72 -27.59 26.99 -5.49
N ASN A 73 -28.15 27.82 -6.38
CA ASN A 73 -27.46 28.28 -7.59
C ASN A 73 -27.03 29.75 -7.57
N GLY A 74 -27.40 30.50 -6.53
CA GLY A 74 -27.16 31.93 -6.35
C GLY A 74 -28.08 32.84 -7.17
N ASP A 75 -29.08 32.31 -7.90
CA ASP A 75 -30.04 33.09 -8.68
C ASP A 75 -31.37 33.29 -7.93
N HIS A 76 -31.53 34.49 -7.37
CA HIS A 76 -32.70 34.92 -6.60
C HIS A 76 -34.01 35.11 -7.40
N ARG A 77 -34.08 34.64 -8.66
CA ARG A 77 -35.31 34.72 -9.48
C ARG A 77 -36.37 33.70 -9.05
N VAL A 78 -35.94 32.50 -8.67
CA VAL A 78 -36.83 31.37 -8.38
C VAL A 78 -36.54 30.85 -6.98
N ALA A 79 -37.58 30.79 -6.15
CA ALA A 79 -37.48 30.25 -4.79
C ALA A 79 -38.51 29.14 -4.59
N PHE A 80 -38.21 28.23 -3.67
CA PHE A 80 -39.17 27.24 -3.21
C PHE A 80 -40.14 27.89 -2.22
N ASP A 81 -41.39 28.09 -2.64
CA ASP A 81 -42.41 28.71 -1.80
C ASP A 81 -43.51 27.74 -1.39
N ARG A 82 -43.91 27.84 -0.12
CA ARG A 82 -44.98 27.08 0.53
C ARG A 82 -46.01 28.02 1.16
N LYS A 83 -46.20 29.18 0.53
CA LYS A 83 -47.07 30.27 0.99
C LYS A 83 -48.55 29.86 0.86
N PHE A 84 -49.38 30.40 1.75
CA PHE A 84 -50.83 30.21 1.65
C PHE A 84 -51.39 31.14 0.57
N VAL A 85 -51.76 30.56 -0.57
CA VAL A 85 -52.47 31.26 -1.65
C VAL A 85 -53.83 30.62 -1.86
N ALA A 86 -54.83 31.42 -2.25
CA ALA A 86 -56.19 30.94 -2.47
C ALA A 86 -56.21 29.77 -3.47
N GLY A 87 -56.81 28.64 -3.07
CA GLY A 87 -56.87 27.42 -3.88
C GLY A 87 -55.70 26.46 -3.74
N ARG A 88 -54.63 26.80 -2.98
CA ARG A 88 -53.48 25.92 -2.72
C ARG A 88 -53.53 25.40 -1.27
N ILE A 89 -53.80 24.10 -1.09
CA ILE A 89 -53.72 23.46 0.24
C ILE A 89 -52.28 23.03 0.48
N VAL A 90 -51.65 23.59 1.52
CA VAL A 90 -50.23 23.38 1.83
C VAL A 90 -50.08 22.89 3.27
N ARG A 91 -49.42 21.75 3.50
CA ARG A 91 -49.13 21.20 4.84
C ARG A 91 -47.67 21.45 5.22
N ASN A 92 -47.37 22.54 5.90
CA ASN A 92 -45.99 22.99 6.08
C ASN A 92 -45.23 22.32 7.22
N ASN A 93 -45.93 21.83 8.23
CA ASN A 93 -45.29 21.10 9.32
C ASN A 93 -44.80 19.73 8.81
N GLY A 94 -43.52 19.42 9.06
CA GLY A 94 -42.88 18.17 8.66
C GLY A 94 -42.31 18.16 7.24
N VAL A 95 -42.42 19.26 6.47
CA VAL A 95 -41.75 19.36 5.16
C VAL A 95 -40.24 19.33 5.37
N THR A 96 -39.54 18.44 4.66
CA THR A 96 -38.08 18.29 4.75
C THR A 96 -37.45 18.58 3.39
N ILE A 97 -36.54 19.54 3.32
CA ILE A 97 -35.62 19.73 2.19
C ILE A 97 -34.37 18.92 2.50
N ARG A 98 -33.96 18.05 1.59
CA ARG A 98 -32.79 17.17 1.71
C ARG A 98 -31.80 17.47 0.60
N ILE A 99 -30.54 17.63 0.96
CA ILE A 99 -29.43 17.87 0.04
C ILE A 99 -28.40 16.74 0.20
N ASP A 100 -27.97 16.12 -0.89
CA ASP A 100 -26.71 15.37 -1.00
C ASP A 100 -25.68 16.28 -1.66
N LEU A 101 -24.61 16.61 -0.95
CA LEU A 101 -23.54 17.49 -1.46
C LEU A 101 -22.72 16.86 -2.59
N GLY A 102 -22.94 15.56 -2.87
CA GLY A 102 -22.24 14.76 -3.88
C GLY A 102 -20.91 14.18 -3.39
N ALA A 103 -20.33 14.78 -2.35
CA ALA A 103 -19.14 14.32 -1.65
C ALA A 103 -19.17 14.76 -0.19
N ARG A 104 -18.20 14.31 0.60
CA ARG A 104 -18.03 14.72 2.00
C ARG A 104 -17.15 15.97 2.06
N PHE A 105 -17.59 16.96 2.82
CA PHE A 105 -16.87 18.22 3.03
C PHE A 105 -16.84 18.58 4.51
N GLY A 106 -15.79 19.24 4.97
CA GLY A 106 -15.84 19.89 6.28
C GLY A 106 -16.78 21.08 6.22
N VAL A 107 -17.78 21.14 7.09
CA VAL A 107 -18.79 22.20 7.15
C VAL A 107 -18.84 22.75 8.56
N ASP A 108 -18.83 24.08 8.68
CA ASP A 108 -18.93 24.81 9.95
C ASP A 108 -20.09 25.81 9.99
N ARG A 109 -20.68 26.14 8.83
CA ARG A 109 -21.77 27.10 8.73
C ARG A 109 -22.75 26.76 7.60
N ILE A 110 -24.04 26.91 7.88
CA ILE A 110 -25.13 26.76 6.92
C ILE A 110 -26.01 28.00 6.99
N VAL A 111 -26.38 28.54 5.83
CA VAL A 111 -27.19 29.76 5.76
C VAL A 111 -28.42 29.50 4.91
N PHE A 112 -29.58 29.94 5.34
CA PHE A 112 -30.80 29.87 4.52
C PHE A 112 -31.73 31.05 4.75
N TYR A 113 -32.42 31.47 3.70
CA TYR A 113 -33.26 32.67 3.71
C TYR A 113 -34.31 32.65 2.58
N PRO A 114 -35.41 33.42 2.69
CA PRO A 114 -36.32 33.70 1.57
C PRO A 114 -35.77 34.81 0.67
N ARG A 115 -36.41 35.08 -0.48
CA ARG A 115 -35.96 36.19 -1.33
C ARG A 115 -36.11 37.51 -0.60
N MET A 116 -35.08 38.35 -0.70
CA MET A 116 -35.03 39.67 -0.06
C MET A 116 -34.49 40.76 -1.00
N THR A 117 -34.46 40.48 -2.31
CA THR A 117 -34.04 41.46 -3.33
C THR A 117 -35.10 42.54 -3.51
N GLU A 118 -34.75 43.69 -4.10
CA GLU A 118 -35.72 44.77 -4.37
C GLU A 118 -36.92 44.30 -5.21
N SER A 119 -36.66 43.43 -6.20
CA SER A 119 -37.69 42.83 -7.06
C SER A 119 -38.56 41.78 -6.33
N PHE A 120 -38.05 41.17 -5.27
CA PHE A 120 -38.70 40.10 -4.52
C PHE A 120 -38.50 40.29 -3.00
N PRO A 121 -39.17 41.28 -2.37
CA PRO A 121 -38.96 41.63 -0.95
C PRO A 121 -39.75 40.72 0.00
N PHE A 122 -39.56 39.40 -0.11
CA PHE A 122 -40.27 38.38 0.67
C PHE A 122 -39.60 38.04 2.01
N GLY A 123 -38.81 38.97 2.58
CA GLY A 123 -38.11 38.78 3.85
C GLY A 123 -38.99 38.47 5.06
N HIS A 124 -40.31 38.62 4.97
CA HIS A 124 -41.26 38.26 6.03
C HIS A 124 -41.76 36.80 5.94
N GLU A 125 -41.52 36.13 4.80
CA GLU A 125 -41.94 34.76 4.48
C GLU A 125 -40.89 33.71 4.89
N PHE A 126 -40.02 34.01 5.85
CA PHE A 126 -39.01 33.07 6.32
C PHE A 126 -39.60 31.93 7.15
N MET A 127 -38.86 30.83 7.27
CA MET A 127 -39.27 29.66 8.05
C MET A 127 -39.27 29.98 9.55
N ARG A 128 -40.48 30.09 10.14
CA ARG A 128 -40.70 30.46 11.56
C ARG A 128 -40.34 29.37 12.58
N GLY A 129 -40.08 28.15 12.12
CA GLY A 129 -39.59 27.10 13.00
C GLY A 129 -39.00 25.95 12.21
N TYR A 130 -37.80 25.52 12.58
CA TYR A 130 -37.04 24.52 11.85
C TYR A 130 -36.22 23.57 12.75
N GLU A 131 -35.86 22.44 12.17
CA GLU A 131 -34.84 21.51 12.65
C GLU A 131 -33.83 21.28 11.52
N LEU A 132 -32.54 21.44 11.81
CA LEU A 132 -31.44 21.19 10.88
C LEU A 132 -30.73 19.90 11.29
N PHE A 133 -30.53 18.98 10.34
CA PHE A 133 -29.85 17.71 10.54
C PHE A 133 -28.71 17.54 9.53
N LEU A 134 -27.66 16.85 9.95
CA LEU A 134 -26.50 16.53 9.14
C LEU A 134 -26.19 15.04 9.21
N ASN A 135 -25.55 14.52 8.17
CA ASN A 135 -25.08 13.15 8.10
C ASN A 135 -23.81 13.10 7.22
N ASP A 136 -22.81 12.34 7.66
CA ASP A 136 -21.48 12.27 7.04
C ASP A 136 -21.40 11.34 5.82
N GLY A 137 -22.46 10.59 5.54
CA GLY A 137 -22.56 9.62 4.46
C GLY A 137 -21.71 8.36 4.62
N LEU A 138 -21.19 8.08 5.82
CA LEU A 138 -20.47 6.85 6.09
C LEU A 138 -21.44 5.64 6.10
N PRO A 139 -21.02 4.44 5.66
CA PRO A 139 -21.93 3.29 5.52
C PRO A 139 -22.74 2.95 6.78
N GLN A 140 -22.14 3.08 7.97
CA GLN A 140 -22.82 2.86 9.25
C GLN A 140 -23.94 3.87 9.55
N ASN A 141 -23.93 5.01 8.89
CA ASN A 141 -24.91 6.09 9.03
C ASN A 141 -25.92 6.12 7.87
N LEU A 142 -25.93 5.07 7.04
CA LEU A 142 -26.87 4.89 5.93
C LEU A 142 -27.74 3.66 6.15
N TYR A 143 -28.99 3.71 5.68
CA TYR A 143 -29.78 2.50 5.49
C TYR A 143 -29.19 1.66 4.36
N ALA A 144 -29.55 0.37 4.30
CA ALA A 144 -29.15 -0.52 3.20
C ALA A 144 -29.56 0.00 1.80
N SER A 145 -30.57 0.89 1.74
CA SER A 145 -30.98 1.60 0.52
C SER A 145 -30.05 2.75 0.10
N GLY A 146 -29.02 3.06 0.88
CA GLY A 146 -28.14 4.21 0.70
C GLY A 146 -28.71 5.54 1.21
N GLN A 147 -29.91 5.55 1.79
CA GLN A 147 -30.52 6.75 2.34
C GLN A 147 -29.89 7.13 3.69
N PRO A 148 -29.69 8.44 3.99
CA PRO A 148 -29.09 8.88 5.25
C PRO A 148 -30.00 8.61 6.45
N ILE A 149 -29.37 8.18 7.56
CA ILE A 149 -29.99 8.06 8.87
C ILE A 149 -29.76 9.37 9.63
N PHE A 150 -30.84 10.13 9.87
CA PHE A 150 -30.79 11.34 10.70
C PHE A 150 -31.31 11.02 12.10
N THR A 151 -30.45 11.12 13.11
CA THR A 151 -30.77 10.75 14.51
C THR A 151 -31.19 11.94 15.36
N SER A 152 -30.49 13.07 15.27
CA SER A 152 -30.78 14.26 16.08
C SER A 152 -30.44 15.54 15.33
N PRO A 153 -31.22 16.62 15.52
CA PRO A 153 -30.92 17.88 14.87
C PRO A 153 -29.69 18.51 15.50
N VAL A 154 -28.80 19.04 14.66
CA VAL A 154 -27.67 19.87 15.11
C VAL A 154 -28.14 21.24 15.58
N GLN A 155 -29.29 21.70 15.08
CA GLN A 155 -29.96 22.90 15.55
C GLN A 155 -31.48 22.75 15.45
N ARG A 156 -32.18 23.23 16.47
CA ARG A 156 -33.64 23.26 16.51
C ARG A 156 -34.11 24.60 17.04
N ASP A 157 -34.90 25.31 16.23
CA ASP A 157 -35.52 26.56 16.64
C ASP A 157 -37.03 26.51 16.34
N PRO A 158 -37.89 26.37 17.37
CA PRO A 158 -39.33 26.35 17.17
C PRO A 158 -39.98 27.74 17.02
N ASP A 159 -39.28 28.83 17.33
CA ASP A 159 -39.78 30.22 17.26
C ASP A 159 -38.74 31.13 16.59
N ASN A 160 -38.29 30.74 15.40
CA ASN A 160 -37.31 31.51 14.63
C ASN A 160 -37.89 32.89 14.29
N ARG A 161 -37.11 33.94 14.55
CA ARG A 161 -37.42 35.34 14.25
C ARG A 161 -36.50 35.97 13.22
N GLU A 162 -35.48 35.24 12.79
CA GLU A 162 -34.49 35.69 11.83
C GLU A 162 -34.91 35.32 10.41
N ALA A 163 -35.00 36.32 9.53
CA ALA A 163 -35.31 36.09 8.11
C ALA A 163 -34.18 35.36 7.39
N LYS A 164 -32.93 35.76 7.70
CA LYS A 164 -31.71 35.07 7.28
C LYS A 164 -31.14 34.33 8.46
N VAL A 165 -31.23 33.01 8.41
CA VAL A 165 -30.66 32.15 9.44
C VAL A 165 -29.20 31.89 9.06
N ASP A 166 -28.28 32.28 9.94
CA ASP A 166 -26.87 31.89 9.91
C ASP A 166 -26.65 30.83 11.01
N ALA A 167 -26.74 29.56 10.62
CA ALA A 167 -26.59 28.41 11.50
C ALA A 167 -25.10 28.06 11.65
N GLN A 168 -24.51 28.50 12.76
CA GLN A 168 -23.17 28.09 13.18
C GLN A 168 -23.23 26.68 13.78
N ILE A 169 -22.40 25.76 13.27
CA ILE A 169 -22.33 24.38 13.73
C ILE A 169 -20.92 24.02 14.17
N ASN A 170 -20.80 22.98 15.00
CA ASN A 170 -19.49 22.40 15.28
C ASN A 170 -18.91 21.85 13.97
N PRO A 171 -17.67 22.25 13.58
CA PRO A 171 -17.05 21.81 12.34
C PRO A 171 -16.97 20.29 12.27
N GLN A 172 -17.54 19.71 11.20
CA GLN A 172 -17.55 18.26 11.00
C GLN A 172 -17.67 17.90 9.52
N PHE A 173 -17.37 16.65 9.16
CA PHE A 173 -17.61 16.16 7.81
C PHE A 173 -19.11 15.93 7.56
N VAL A 174 -19.62 16.51 6.47
CA VAL A 174 -21.02 16.43 6.06
C VAL A 174 -21.07 15.98 4.60
N ARG A 175 -22.01 15.07 4.30
CA ARG A 175 -22.44 14.76 2.93
C ARG A 175 -23.90 15.08 2.72
N PHE A 176 -24.76 14.73 3.68
CA PHE A 176 -26.19 14.96 3.59
C PHE A 176 -26.64 16.00 4.61
N LEU A 177 -27.51 16.89 4.15
CA LEU A 177 -28.18 17.90 4.95
C LEU A 177 -29.69 17.70 4.87
N GLN A 178 -30.39 17.92 5.97
CA GLN A 178 -31.85 17.97 5.99
C GLN A 178 -32.35 19.17 6.79
N LEU A 179 -33.06 20.07 6.13
CA LEU A 179 -33.79 21.18 6.75
C LEU A 179 -35.27 20.83 6.85
N LYS A 180 -35.79 20.72 8.07
CA LYS A 180 -37.16 20.32 8.35
C LYS A 180 -37.95 21.49 8.91
N SER A 181 -39.06 21.84 8.28
CA SER A 181 -40.04 22.75 8.87
C SER A 181 -40.78 22.07 10.02
N ILE A 182 -40.82 22.75 11.17
CA ILE A 182 -41.64 22.35 12.33
C ILE A 182 -42.76 23.36 12.62
N THR A 183 -43.05 24.24 11.65
CA THR A 183 -44.12 25.24 11.72
C THR A 183 -45.25 24.88 10.76
N THR A 184 -46.48 25.27 11.11
CA THR A 184 -47.63 25.21 10.20
C THR A 184 -47.75 26.44 9.32
N LEU A 185 -46.94 27.49 9.54
CA LEU A 185 -47.02 28.75 8.81
C LEU A 185 -46.45 28.63 7.38
N GLY A 186 -46.87 29.55 6.51
CA GLY A 186 -46.28 29.75 5.18
C GLY A 186 -44.80 30.10 5.29
N PHE A 187 -43.99 29.60 4.36
CA PHE A 187 -42.60 30.01 4.24
C PHE A 187 -42.12 29.95 2.78
N GLU A 188 -41.00 30.59 2.52
CA GLU A 188 -40.22 30.54 1.29
C GLU A 188 -38.75 30.27 1.64
N VAL A 189 -38.07 29.50 0.78
CA VAL A 189 -36.62 29.31 0.81
C VAL A 189 -36.10 29.65 -0.58
N ASP A 190 -35.27 30.69 -0.62
CA ASP A 190 -34.58 31.16 -1.81
C ASP A 190 -33.25 30.47 -1.96
N GLU A 191 -32.45 30.43 -0.90
CA GLU A 191 -31.11 29.86 -0.92
C GLU A 191 -30.83 29.02 0.32
N ILE A 192 -30.01 28.00 0.13
CA ILE A 192 -29.35 27.22 1.17
C ILE A 192 -27.86 27.18 0.83
N GLU A 193 -27.10 28.03 1.50
CA GLU A 193 -25.65 28.12 1.36
C GLU A 193 -24.98 27.20 2.39
N VAL A 194 -23.99 26.44 1.95
CA VAL A 194 -23.24 25.51 2.81
C VAL A 194 -21.78 25.90 2.76
N TYR A 195 -21.25 26.42 3.85
CA TYR A 195 -19.88 26.92 3.90
C TYR A 195 -18.93 25.86 4.44
N GLY A 196 -17.84 25.67 3.70
CA GLY A 196 -16.86 24.63 4.00
C GLY A 196 -15.64 25.14 4.75
N ARG A 197 -14.96 24.28 5.49
CA ARG A 197 -13.66 24.58 6.10
C ARG A 197 -12.78 23.34 6.17
N GLY A 198 -11.48 23.55 6.03
CA GLY A 198 -10.46 22.52 6.29
C GLY A 198 -10.23 21.59 5.11
N PHE A 199 -9.46 20.54 5.33
CA PHE A 199 -9.15 19.56 4.29
C PHE A 199 -10.34 18.63 4.02
N VAL A 200 -10.52 18.25 2.76
CA VAL A 200 -11.49 17.20 2.41
C VAL A 200 -11.07 15.85 3.04
N PRO A 201 -12.03 14.97 3.41
CA PRO A 201 -11.71 13.73 4.12
C PRO A 201 -11.03 12.68 3.24
N THR A 202 -11.24 12.74 1.92
CA THR A 202 -10.67 11.79 0.96
C THR A 202 -10.36 12.51 -0.34
N ALA A 203 -9.20 12.22 -0.92
CA ALA A 203 -8.84 12.68 -2.25
C ALA A 203 -8.00 11.63 -2.97
N SER A 204 -8.12 11.55 -4.29
CA SER A 204 -7.34 10.63 -5.10
C SER A 204 -6.77 11.37 -6.31
N TYR A 205 -5.51 11.12 -6.60
CA TYR A 205 -4.83 11.54 -7.82
C TYR A 205 -4.37 10.29 -8.59
N VAL A 206 -4.64 10.24 -9.88
CA VAL A 206 -4.12 9.20 -10.79
C VAL A 206 -3.31 9.89 -11.86
N SER A 207 -2.06 9.48 -12.04
CA SER A 207 -1.19 10.06 -13.05
C SER A 207 -1.70 9.75 -14.46
N ASN A 208 -1.29 10.55 -15.44
CA ASN A 208 -1.31 10.07 -16.81
C ASN A 208 -0.42 8.81 -16.93
N VAL A 209 -0.64 8.02 -17.98
CA VAL A 209 0.28 6.94 -18.34
C VAL A 209 1.61 7.57 -18.73
N LEU A 210 2.67 7.19 -18.02
CA LEU A 210 4.03 7.60 -18.32
C LEU A 210 4.60 6.65 -19.37
N ASP A 211 4.99 7.19 -20.52
CA ASP A 211 5.70 6.46 -21.57
C ASP A 211 7.20 6.73 -21.42
N LEU A 212 7.97 5.69 -21.10
CA LEU A 212 9.42 5.79 -20.91
C LEU A 212 10.21 5.69 -22.23
N GLY A 213 9.51 5.59 -23.36
CA GLY A 213 10.07 5.52 -24.72
C GLY A 213 10.58 4.13 -25.11
N GLU A 214 11.03 3.33 -24.14
CA GLU A 214 11.53 1.98 -24.31
C GLU A 214 11.15 1.09 -23.12
N GLU A 215 11.36 -0.22 -23.25
CA GLU A 215 11.19 -1.16 -22.16
C GLU A 215 12.31 -0.99 -21.10
N VAL A 216 11.91 -0.91 -19.84
CA VAL A 216 12.81 -0.71 -18.69
C VAL A 216 12.57 -1.74 -17.59
N VAL A 217 13.55 -1.88 -16.71
CA VAL A 217 13.44 -2.53 -15.40
C VAL A 217 13.33 -1.50 -14.29
N TRP A 218 12.73 -1.89 -13.17
CA TRP A 218 12.37 -1.01 -12.07
C TRP A 218 13.35 -1.12 -10.91
N GLY A 219 13.74 0.02 -10.34
CA GLY A 219 14.47 0.10 -9.08
C GLY A 219 13.56 0.54 -7.95
N ARG A 220 14.03 1.45 -7.09
CA ARG A 220 13.26 1.94 -5.94
C ARG A 220 12.29 3.05 -6.33
N ILE A 221 11.19 3.16 -5.58
CA ILE A 221 10.29 4.32 -5.60
C ILE A 221 10.45 5.12 -4.31
N ALA A 222 10.45 6.44 -4.39
CA ALA A 222 10.53 7.32 -3.25
C ALA A 222 9.74 8.60 -3.47
N TRP A 223 9.35 9.25 -2.37
CA TRP A 223 8.68 10.55 -2.40
C TRP A 223 8.96 11.35 -1.11
N SER A 224 8.74 12.65 -1.19
CA SER A 224 8.74 13.54 -0.03
C SER A 224 7.33 13.73 0.49
N GLU A 225 7.17 13.70 1.80
CA GLU A 225 5.89 13.83 2.48
C GLU A 225 5.97 14.80 3.65
N VAL A 226 4.96 15.65 3.79
CA VAL A 226 4.82 16.57 4.92
C VAL A 226 3.42 16.45 5.50
N VAL A 227 3.33 16.46 6.83
CA VAL A 227 2.08 16.40 7.59
C VAL A 227 1.68 17.79 8.06
N ALA A 228 0.39 18.10 7.94
CA ALA A 228 -0.29 19.17 8.66
C ALA A 228 -1.17 18.55 9.76
N GLY A 229 -1.24 19.19 10.93
CA GLY A 229 -2.03 18.69 12.06
C GLY A 229 -1.48 17.42 12.70
N ASP A 230 -2.35 16.60 13.30
CA ASP A 230 -1.95 15.31 13.89
C ASP A 230 -1.66 14.27 12.79
N SER A 231 -0.47 13.68 12.84
CA SER A 231 -0.05 12.62 11.94
C SER A 231 -0.89 11.35 12.00
N ALA A 232 -1.58 11.09 13.12
CA ALA A 232 -2.49 9.97 13.29
C ALA A 232 -3.83 10.17 12.54
N ASP A 233 -4.20 11.42 12.26
CA ASP A 233 -5.47 11.79 11.64
C ASP A 233 -5.36 11.95 10.12
N SER A 234 -4.22 11.62 9.52
CA SER A 234 -4.06 11.63 8.06
C SER A 234 -3.21 10.45 7.59
N LYS A 235 -3.49 9.94 6.38
CA LYS A 235 -2.76 8.86 5.73
C LYS A 235 -2.67 9.08 4.23
N ILE A 236 -1.55 8.67 3.63
CA ILE A 236 -1.43 8.45 2.19
C ILE A 236 -1.24 6.97 1.87
N GLU A 237 -1.73 6.56 0.71
CA GLU A 237 -1.42 5.28 0.09
C GLU A 237 -1.02 5.54 -1.35
N ILE A 238 0.16 5.06 -1.74
CA ILE A 238 0.63 5.15 -3.12
C ILE A 238 0.54 3.78 -3.75
N ARG A 239 -0.07 3.73 -4.94
CA ARG A 239 -0.21 2.53 -5.74
C ARG A 239 0.42 2.74 -7.10
N VAL A 240 0.98 1.67 -7.66
CA VAL A 240 1.64 1.68 -8.97
C VAL A 240 1.12 0.53 -9.82
N ARG A 241 1.24 0.68 -11.14
CA ARG A 241 1.08 -0.40 -12.12
C ARG A 241 1.92 -0.12 -13.35
N SER A 242 2.30 -1.17 -14.05
CA SER A 242 3.01 -1.12 -15.33
C SER A 242 2.26 -1.89 -16.41
N GLY A 243 2.53 -1.55 -17.67
CA GLY A 243 1.82 -2.11 -18.82
C GLY A 243 2.62 -2.11 -20.13
N GLN A 244 2.06 -2.73 -21.16
CA GLN A 244 2.68 -2.89 -22.47
C GLN A 244 2.22 -1.86 -23.51
N ASP A 245 1.16 -1.10 -23.21
CA ASP A 245 0.60 -0.08 -24.10
C ASP A 245 0.11 1.17 -23.33
N MET A 246 -0.51 2.11 -24.04
CA MET A 246 -1.06 3.36 -23.48
C MET A 246 -2.50 3.23 -22.97
N THR A 247 -3.08 2.03 -22.95
CA THR A 247 -4.49 1.78 -22.63
C THR A 247 -4.61 0.97 -21.34
N PRO A 248 -4.45 1.59 -20.17
CA PRO A 248 -4.42 0.88 -18.90
C PRO A 248 -5.79 0.37 -18.43
N ASP A 249 -6.86 0.91 -19.02
CA ASP A 249 -8.24 0.68 -18.59
C ASP A 249 -9.14 0.37 -19.79
N VAL A 250 -10.00 -0.62 -19.62
CA VAL A 250 -11.08 -0.99 -20.53
C VAL A 250 -12.39 -0.44 -19.99
N PHE A 251 -13.07 0.36 -20.82
CA PHE A 251 -14.34 0.99 -20.50
C PHE A 251 -15.49 0.15 -21.03
N PHE A 252 -16.45 -0.19 -20.17
CA PHE A 252 -17.63 -0.94 -20.57
C PHE A 252 -18.86 -0.04 -20.60
N ARG A 253 -19.74 -0.19 -21.58
CA ARG A 253 -21.09 0.41 -21.57
C ARG A 253 -22.15 -0.65 -21.28
N ASN A 254 -23.25 -0.25 -20.67
CA ASN A 254 -24.45 -1.07 -20.56
C ASN A 254 -25.23 -1.02 -21.89
N ALA A 255 -25.19 -2.12 -22.65
CA ALA A 255 -25.92 -2.28 -23.91
C ALA A 255 -27.43 -2.51 -23.71
N ASN A 256 -27.86 -2.88 -22.51
CA ASN A 256 -29.26 -3.23 -22.21
C ASN A 256 -29.86 -2.29 -21.15
N VAL A 257 -29.93 -1.00 -21.47
CA VAL A 257 -30.51 0.03 -20.58
C VAL A 257 -32.01 -0.23 -20.40
N GLY A 258 -32.43 -0.55 -19.16
CA GLY A 258 -33.83 -0.87 -18.84
C GLY A 258 -34.18 -2.37 -18.94
N GLY A 259 -33.23 -3.22 -19.33
CA GLY A 259 -33.35 -4.67 -19.24
C GLY A 259 -33.31 -5.17 -17.79
N ARG A 260 -33.79 -6.40 -17.56
CA ARG A 260 -33.76 -7.03 -16.22
C ARG A 260 -32.34 -7.29 -15.70
N GLN A 261 -31.35 -7.37 -16.59
CA GLN A 261 -29.94 -7.51 -16.25
C GLN A 261 -29.09 -6.60 -17.14
N PRO A 262 -28.10 -5.90 -16.58
CA PRO A 262 -27.17 -5.09 -17.36
C PRO A 262 -26.30 -6.00 -18.23
N GLU A 263 -26.02 -5.53 -19.44
CA GLU A 263 -25.12 -6.21 -20.39
C GLU A 263 -23.93 -5.29 -20.65
N TYR A 264 -22.76 -5.63 -20.13
CA TYR A 264 -21.58 -4.79 -20.23
C TYR A 264 -20.70 -5.19 -21.41
N VAL A 265 -20.50 -4.27 -22.36
CA VAL A 265 -19.67 -4.49 -23.55
C VAL A 265 -18.58 -3.40 -23.66
N PRO A 266 -17.35 -3.75 -24.11
CA PRO A 266 -16.22 -2.81 -24.20
C PRO A 266 -16.16 -2.03 -25.52
N ILE A 267 -17.27 -2.00 -26.26
CA ILE A 267 -17.37 -1.38 -27.59
C ILE A 267 -18.47 -0.33 -27.61
N ASP A 268 -18.37 0.65 -28.50
CA ASP A 268 -19.42 1.64 -28.77
C ASP A 268 -20.61 1.01 -29.54
N SER A 269 -21.53 1.83 -30.03
CA SER A 269 -22.68 1.37 -30.83
C SER A 269 -22.32 0.95 -32.26
N GLU A 270 -21.14 1.34 -32.74
CA GLU A 270 -20.63 1.07 -34.09
C GLU A 270 -19.71 -0.17 -34.12
N GLY A 271 -19.30 -0.66 -32.95
CA GLY A 271 -18.46 -1.84 -32.78
C GLY A 271 -16.98 -1.52 -32.51
N ASN A 272 -16.60 -0.26 -32.34
CA ASN A 272 -15.23 0.14 -32.02
C ASN A 272 -14.96 0.04 -30.52
N THR A 273 -13.72 -0.21 -30.11
CA THR A 273 -13.32 -0.18 -28.69
C THR A 273 -13.69 1.16 -28.05
N LEU A 274 -14.34 1.10 -26.90
CA LEU A 274 -14.83 2.28 -26.21
C LEU A 274 -13.68 3.08 -25.59
N THR A 275 -13.47 4.32 -26.03
CA THR A 275 -12.49 5.23 -25.44
C THR A 275 -13.00 5.87 -24.15
N LYS A 276 -12.10 6.44 -23.36
CA LYS A 276 -12.45 7.21 -22.17
C LYS A 276 -13.40 8.37 -22.50
N GLU A 277 -13.10 9.14 -23.54
CA GLU A 277 -13.90 10.30 -23.95
C GLU A 277 -15.30 9.89 -24.41
N ALA A 278 -15.42 8.74 -25.08
CA ALA A 278 -16.71 8.18 -25.48
C ALA A 278 -17.50 7.70 -24.27
N PHE A 279 -16.85 7.01 -23.32
CA PHE A 279 -17.45 6.54 -22.09
C PHE A 279 -17.96 7.69 -21.20
N GLU A 280 -17.20 8.77 -21.05
CA GLU A 280 -17.57 9.93 -20.24
C GLU A 280 -18.79 10.68 -20.80
N LYS A 281 -19.06 10.57 -22.11
CA LYS A 281 -20.25 11.14 -22.75
C LYS A 281 -21.51 10.30 -22.59
N LEU A 282 -21.39 9.06 -22.11
CA LEU A 282 -22.54 8.20 -21.86
C LEU A 282 -23.36 8.71 -20.67
N ALA A 283 -24.68 8.50 -20.71
CA ALA A 283 -25.51 8.74 -19.54
C ALA A 283 -25.07 7.82 -18.38
N LYS A 284 -25.24 8.25 -17.13
CA LYS A 284 -24.80 7.46 -15.95
C LYS A 284 -25.35 6.03 -15.92
N ASN A 285 -26.57 5.81 -16.42
CA ASN A 285 -27.20 4.48 -16.52
C ASN A 285 -26.70 3.62 -17.70
N GLN A 286 -25.96 4.24 -18.63
CA GLN A 286 -25.28 3.60 -19.76
C GLN A 286 -23.81 3.29 -19.45
N GLN A 287 -23.21 3.94 -18.45
CA GLN A 287 -21.85 3.64 -18.01
C GLN A 287 -21.81 2.30 -17.29
N GLY A 288 -20.91 1.43 -17.73
CA GLY A 288 -20.58 0.17 -17.08
C GLY A 288 -19.32 0.28 -16.23
N PRO A 289 -18.78 -0.87 -15.77
CA PRO A 289 -17.54 -0.89 -15.00
C PRO A 289 -16.36 -0.40 -15.85
N ILE A 290 -15.35 0.14 -15.18
CA ILE A 290 -14.01 0.35 -15.75
C ILE A 290 -13.12 -0.73 -15.13
N LYS A 291 -12.36 -1.46 -15.96
CA LYS A 291 -11.47 -2.52 -15.51
C LYS A 291 -10.06 -2.25 -16.01
N ALA A 292 -9.04 -2.67 -15.27
CA ALA A 292 -7.67 -2.65 -15.80
C ALA A 292 -7.57 -3.59 -17.02
N ASP A 293 -6.80 -3.18 -18.02
CA ASP A 293 -6.57 -3.97 -19.23
C ASP A 293 -5.55 -5.10 -19.00
N THR A 294 -5.96 -6.08 -18.19
CA THR A 294 -5.11 -7.23 -17.86
C THR A 294 -4.82 -8.11 -19.06
N ASP A 295 -5.68 -8.05 -20.08
CA ASP A 295 -5.53 -8.85 -21.29
C ASP A 295 -4.38 -8.31 -22.16
N ASN A 296 -4.12 -6.99 -22.14
CA ASN A 296 -3.01 -6.34 -22.83
C ASN A 296 -1.81 -6.01 -21.89
N GLY A 297 -1.65 -6.79 -20.82
CA GLY A 297 -0.42 -6.82 -20.05
C GLY A 297 -0.29 -5.76 -18.95
N TRP A 298 -1.34 -4.99 -18.66
CA TRP A 298 -1.42 -4.16 -17.46
C TRP A 298 -1.69 -5.00 -16.22
N VAL A 299 -1.02 -4.67 -15.12
CA VAL A 299 -1.32 -5.28 -13.81
C VAL A 299 -2.33 -4.49 -13.01
N GLN A 300 -2.96 -5.18 -12.06
CA GLN A 300 -3.73 -4.52 -11.00
C GLN A 300 -2.83 -3.58 -10.20
N TRP A 301 -3.43 -2.56 -9.61
CA TRP A 301 -2.75 -1.62 -8.74
C TRP A 301 -2.06 -2.33 -7.56
N GLN A 302 -0.76 -2.09 -7.38
CA GLN A 302 0.04 -2.61 -6.28
C GLN A 302 0.38 -1.49 -5.31
N LEU A 303 0.15 -1.70 -4.00
CA LEU A 303 0.56 -0.78 -2.94
C LEU A 303 2.08 -0.80 -2.81
N VAL A 304 2.69 0.37 -2.59
CA VAL A 304 4.14 0.52 -2.42
C VAL A 304 4.47 1.37 -1.21
N ASP A 305 5.65 1.14 -0.64
CA ASP A 305 6.19 1.88 0.49
C ASP A 305 7.33 2.81 0.05
N ASN A 306 7.52 3.89 0.81
CA ASN A 306 8.52 4.91 0.50
C ASN A 306 9.94 4.34 0.61
N GLY A 307 10.73 4.43 -0.45
CA GLY A 307 12.09 3.90 -0.54
C GLY A 307 12.17 2.40 -0.88
N SER A 308 11.04 1.72 -1.06
CA SER A 308 10.98 0.29 -1.36
C SER A 308 11.31 -0.02 -2.84
N PRO A 309 11.85 -1.23 -3.15
CA PRO A 309 11.98 -1.69 -4.53
C PRO A 309 10.61 -1.95 -5.17
N LEU A 310 10.46 -1.58 -6.44
CA LEU A 310 9.26 -1.86 -7.22
C LEU A 310 9.23 -3.34 -7.66
N THR A 311 8.10 -4.00 -7.40
CA THR A 311 7.88 -5.43 -7.73
C THR A 311 6.85 -5.64 -8.84
N VAL A 312 6.48 -4.58 -9.56
CA VAL A 312 5.62 -4.70 -10.75
C VAL A 312 6.38 -5.39 -11.89
N PRO A 313 5.69 -6.07 -12.83
CA PRO A 313 6.37 -6.78 -13.91
C PRO A 313 7.33 -5.90 -14.70
N ALA A 314 8.45 -6.50 -15.10
CA ALA A 314 9.49 -5.92 -15.93
C ALA A 314 10.02 -7.01 -16.89
N PRO A 315 10.53 -6.65 -18.08
CA PRO A 315 10.64 -5.29 -18.57
C PRO A 315 9.31 -4.73 -19.10
N ARG A 316 9.10 -3.42 -18.93
CA ARG A 316 7.86 -2.71 -19.29
C ARG A 316 8.16 -1.27 -19.71
N ARG A 317 7.37 -0.72 -20.63
CA ARG A 317 7.55 0.65 -21.17
C ARG A 317 6.65 1.67 -20.48
N TYR A 318 5.47 1.27 -20.05
CA TYR A 318 4.46 2.16 -19.52
C TYR A 318 4.29 1.98 -18.01
N PHE A 319 4.14 3.10 -17.31
CA PHE A 319 4.00 3.16 -15.85
C PHE A 319 2.89 4.12 -15.45
N GLN A 320 2.19 3.82 -14.37
CA GLN A 320 1.19 4.71 -13.80
C GLN A 320 1.21 4.62 -12.28
N PHE A 321 1.00 5.74 -11.61
CA PHE A 321 0.84 5.79 -10.16
C PHE A 321 -0.48 6.45 -9.75
N ARG A 322 -0.91 6.13 -8.54
CA ARG A 322 -2.08 6.68 -7.88
C ARG A 322 -1.72 7.04 -6.45
N ILE A 323 -2.20 8.19 -5.99
CA ILE A 323 -2.05 8.65 -4.61
C ILE A 323 -3.45 8.79 -4.02
N ASP A 324 -3.72 8.06 -2.95
CA ASP A 324 -4.95 8.14 -2.18
C ASP A 324 -4.68 8.79 -0.83
N PHE A 325 -5.42 9.85 -0.52
CA PHE A 325 -5.34 10.58 0.75
C PHE A 325 -6.58 10.30 1.58
N THR A 326 -6.37 10.11 2.89
CA THR A 326 -7.45 9.98 3.88
C THR A 326 -7.16 10.90 5.06
N ASN A 327 -8.11 11.74 5.42
CA ASN A 327 -8.08 12.65 6.56
C ASN A 327 -9.26 12.36 7.49
N LEU A 328 -8.97 12.13 8.76
CA LEU A 328 -9.95 11.84 9.82
C LEU A 328 -10.45 13.12 10.50
N SER A 329 -9.69 14.22 10.41
CA SER A 329 -10.06 15.53 10.92
C SER A 329 -10.02 16.60 9.83
N LEU A 330 -10.57 17.79 10.12
CA LEU A 330 -10.61 18.92 9.18
C LEU A 330 -9.28 19.68 9.10
N ASP A 331 -8.43 19.49 10.10
CA ASP A 331 -7.19 20.22 10.36
C ASP A 331 -5.93 19.35 10.17
N ALA A 332 -6.10 18.06 9.86
CA ALA A 332 -5.01 17.17 9.50
C ALA A 332 -5.00 16.86 7.99
N SER A 333 -3.79 16.80 7.43
CA SER A 333 -3.58 16.41 6.03
C SER A 333 -2.14 16.01 5.77
N ARG A 334 -1.90 15.40 4.60
CA ARG A 334 -0.58 15.10 4.06
C ARG A 334 -0.43 15.72 2.68
N ALA A 335 0.78 16.20 2.40
CA ALA A 335 1.18 16.71 1.10
C ALA A 335 2.36 15.90 0.58
N VAL A 336 2.36 15.62 -0.72
CA VAL A 336 3.38 14.80 -1.40
C VAL A 336 4.07 15.61 -2.49
N ALA A 337 5.40 15.50 -2.58
CA ALA A 337 6.21 16.04 -3.66
C ALA A 337 7.32 15.03 -4.03
N ASP A 338 8.03 15.29 -5.13
CA ASP A 338 9.18 14.50 -5.59
C ASP A 338 8.94 12.99 -5.63
N LEU A 339 7.74 12.57 -6.05
CA LEU A 339 7.48 11.17 -6.33
C LEU A 339 8.31 10.75 -7.55
N GLY A 340 9.35 9.99 -7.30
CA GLY A 340 10.29 9.50 -8.29
C GLY A 340 10.52 8.00 -8.16
N PHE A 341 10.92 7.37 -9.25
CA PHE A 341 11.33 5.98 -9.26
C PHE A 341 12.56 5.78 -10.13
N GLU A 342 13.38 4.80 -9.76
CA GLU A 342 14.56 4.41 -10.52
C GLU A 342 14.16 3.44 -11.64
N PHE A 343 14.80 3.57 -12.79
CA PHE A 343 14.67 2.62 -13.88
C PHE A 343 15.95 2.53 -14.70
N ALA A 344 16.12 1.41 -15.40
CA ALA A 344 17.23 1.22 -16.34
C ALA A 344 16.80 0.40 -17.55
N ARG A 345 17.56 0.48 -18.64
CA ARG A 345 17.39 -0.44 -19.78
C ARG A 345 17.70 -1.86 -19.31
N PRO A 346 16.86 -2.86 -19.64
CA PRO A 346 17.18 -4.23 -19.29
C PRO A 346 18.43 -4.69 -20.08
N PRO A 347 19.33 -5.46 -19.46
CA PRO A 347 20.54 -5.95 -20.12
C PRO A 347 20.24 -6.95 -21.25
N VAL A 348 19.14 -7.71 -21.15
CA VAL A 348 18.63 -8.70 -22.10
C VAL A 348 17.09 -8.68 -22.10
N ASP A 349 16.42 -9.34 -23.04
CA ASP A 349 14.95 -9.26 -23.15
C ASP A 349 14.24 -9.95 -22.00
N ARG A 350 14.74 -11.13 -21.60
CA ARG A 350 14.14 -11.95 -20.55
C ARG A 350 15.15 -12.97 -20.02
N ILE A 351 15.00 -13.36 -18.77
CA ILE A 351 15.74 -14.49 -18.19
C ILE A 351 14.74 -15.42 -17.52
N VAL A 352 14.65 -16.66 -18.02
CA VAL A 352 13.87 -17.74 -17.39
C VAL A 352 14.81 -18.58 -16.55
N ALA A 353 14.45 -18.88 -15.32
CA ALA A 353 15.32 -19.60 -14.41
C ALA A 353 14.57 -20.58 -13.52
N GLU A 354 15.30 -21.58 -13.03
CA GLU A 354 14.79 -22.63 -12.15
C GLU A 354 15.88 -23.13 -11.20
N VAL A 355 15.49 -23.64 -10.04
CA VAL A 355 16.41 -24.09 -8.99
C VAL A 355 16.05 -25.50 -8.50
N GLY A 356 17.07 -26.37 -8.41
CA GLY A 356 16.92 -27.75 -8.01
C GLY A 356 17.92 -28.13 -6.91
N PRO A 357 17.59 -29.07 -6.01
CA PRO A 357 16.33 -29.81 -5.95
C PRO A 357 15.15 -28.95 -5.45
N PRO A 358 13.91 -29.23 -5.88
CA PRO A 358 12.72 -28.44 -5.49
C PRO A 358 12.32 -28.65 -4.02
N ARG A 359 12.94 -29.64 -3.35
CA ARG A 359 12.71 -29.95 -1.94
C ARG A 359 14.01 -30.23 -1.22
N THR A 360 14.10 -29.78 0.02
CA THR A 360 15.21 -30.12 0.92
C THR A 360 14.75 -30.31 2.37
N GLU A 361 15.63 -30.83 3.21
CA GLU A 361 15.46 -30.87 4.65
C GLU A 361 15.83 -29.53 5.28
N ILE A 362 15.10 -29.17 6.34
CA ILE A 362 15.28 -27.89 7.02
C ILE A 362 16.68 -27.76 7.65
N GLY A 363 17.35 -26.64 7.39
CA GLY A 363 18.69 -26.33 7.92
C GLY A 363 19.82 -27.25 7.45
N LYS A 364 19.53 -28.21 6.56
CA LYS A 364 20.53 -29.10 5.97
C LYS A 364 21.25 -28.37 4.84
N GLN A 365 22.58 -28.39 4.87
CA GLN A 365 23.38 -27.95 3.74
C GLN A 365 23.06 -28.82 2.53
N THR A 366 22.60 -28.19 1.47
CA THR A 366 22.09 -28.84 0.25
C THR A 366 22.75 -28.20 -0.95
N THR A 367 23.27 -29.04 -1.84
CA THR A 367 23.76 -28.59 -3.13
C THR A 367 22.59 -28.27 -4.05
N PHE A 368 22.51 -27.01 -4.47
CA PHE A 368 21.56 -26.52 -5.44
C PHE A 368 22.22 -26.30 -6.79
N THR A 369 21.49 -26.61 -7.85
CA THR A 369 21.81 -26.20 -9.22
C THR A 369 20.79 -25.15 -9.66
N TYR A 370 21.29 -24.00 -10.08
CA TYR A 370 20.51 -22.89 -10.58
C TYR A 370 20.76 -22.73 -12.08
N PHE A 371 19.70 -22.86 -12.86
CA PHE A 371 19.74 -22.64 -14.30
C PHE A 371 19.10 -21.30 -14.64
N ALA A 372 19.73 -20.53 -15.52
CA ALA A 372 19.16 -19.29 -16.06
C ALA A 372 19.36 -19.23 -17.58
N ARG A 373 18.26 -19.28 -18.33
CA ARG A 373 18.22 -19.18 -19.79
C ARG A 373 17.94 -17.76 -20.22
N ILE A 374 18.82 -17.21 -21.03
CA ILE A 374 18.78 -15.85 -21.54
C ILE A 374 18.01 -15.83 -22.88
N THR A 375 17.05 -14.92 -22.99
CA THR A 375 16.46 -14.50 -24.27
C THR A 375 16.97 -13.10 -24.60
N ASN A 376 17.57 -12.91 -25.77
CA ASN A 376 18.09 -11.61 -26.21
C ASN A 376 17.90 -11.40 -27.72
N THR A 377 16.67 -11.59 -28.18
CA THR A 377 16.24 -11.44 -29.57
C THR A 377 16.38 -10.02 -30.11
N THR A 378 16.30 -9.01 -29.24
CA THR A 378 16.46 -7.59 -29.63
C THR A 378 17.93 -7.12 -29.63
N SER A 379 18.89 -8.03 -29.37
CA SER A 379 20.34 -7.74 -29.39
C SER A 379 20.77 -6.65 -28.39
N ARG A 380 20.25 -6.71 -27.17
CA ARG A 380 20.65 -5.81 -26.09
C ARG A 380 22.12 -6.06 -25.68
N PRO A 381 22.79 -5.07 -25.04
CA PRO A 381 24.23 -5.15 -24.76
C PRO A 381 24.66 -6.36 -23.91
N GLY A 382 23.78 -6.92 -23.08
CA GLY A 382 24.08 -8.01 -22.16
C GLY A 382 24.38 -7.58 -20.73
N PHE A 383 24.82 -8.53 -19.92
CA PHE A 383 25.22 -8.32 -18.52
C PHE A 383 26.56 -8.98 -18.20
N THR A 384 27.22 -8.48 -17.16
CA THR A 384 28.50 -9.01 -16.64
C THR A 384 28.44 -9.34 -15.16
N ARG A 385 27.31 -9.06 -14.49
CA ARG A 385 27.12 -9.35 -13.07
C ARG A 385 25.78 -10.05 -12.85
N PHE A 386 25.81 -11.11 -12.06
CA PHE A 386 24.63 -11.90 -11.72
C PHE A 386 24.60 -12.18 -10.22
N GLU A 387 23.48 -11.88 -9.58
CA GLU A 387 23.24 -12.22 -8.19
C GLU A 387 22.15 -13.29 -8.07
N ILE A 388 22.24 -14.09 -7.02
CA ILE A 388 21.18 -15.00 -6.60
C ILE A 388 20.87 -14.68 -5.14
N GLU A 389 19.61 -14.32 -4.88
CA GLU A 389 19.07 -14.18 -3.54
C GLU A 389 18.96 -15.57 -2.89
N THR A 390 19.41 -15.68 -1.66
CA THR A 390 19.48 -16.93 -0.89
C THR A 390 18.91 -16.72 0.51
N PRO A 391 18.26 -17.72 1.13
CA PRO A 391 17.66 -17.56 2.47
C PRO A 391 18.68 -17.37 3.61
N ALA A 392 19.93 -17.69 3.34
CA ALA A 392 21.05 -17.66 4.27
C ALA A 392 22.34 -17.57 3.44
N ARG A 393 23.44 -17.15 4.09
CA ARG A 393 24.79 -17.20 3.52
C ARG A 393 25.12 -18.58 2.98
N ILE A 394 25.57 -18.65 1.72
CA ILE A 394 25.98 -19.91 1.09
C ILE A 394 27.27 -20.44 1.74
N ALA A 395 27.36 -21.77 1.88
CA ALA A 395 28.55 -22.42 2.45
C ALA A 395 29.64 -22.64 1.40
N ALA A 396 29.25 -22.91 0.15
CA ALA A 396 30.16 -23.16 -0.95
C ALA A 396 29.56 -22.67 -2.27
N LEU A 397 30.43 -22.22 -3.18
CA LEU A 397 30.12 -22.10 -4.61
C LEU A 397 31.04 -23.10 -5.32
N HIS A 398 30.46 -24.10 -5.98
CA HIS A 398 31.23 -25.16 -6.63
C HIS A 398 31.66 -24.71 -8.02
N SER A 399 30.70 -24.37 -8.88
CA SER A 399 30.98 -24.03 -10.27
C SER A 399 29.98 -23.07 -10.89
N VAL A 400 30.45 -22.38 -11.93
CA VAL A 400 29.65 -21.56 -12.83
C VAL A 400 29.99 -21.98 -14.27
N GLU A 401 29.00 -22.39 -15.04
CA GLU A 401 29.16 -22.82 -16.43
C GLU A 401 28.27 -22.00 -17.36
N ILE A 402 28.81 -21.62 -18.51
CA ILE A 402 28.08 -20.95 -19.59
C ILE A 402 27.95 -21.94 -20.74
N GLN A 403 26.72 -22.17 -21.19
CA GLN A 403 26.42 -23.06 -22.31
C GLN A 403 25.69 -22.31 -23.43
N ASP A 404 25.86 -22.81 -24.66
CA ASP A 404 25.08 -22.36 -25.80
C ASP A 404 23.66 -22.95 -25.81
N ARG A 405 22.86 -22.57 -26.82
CA ARG A 405 21.49 -23.08 -26.98
C ARG A 405 21.42 -24.60 -27.17
N ALA A 406 22.48 -25.23 -27.69
CA ALA A 406 22.55 -26.66 -27.92
C ALA A 406 23.08 -27.44 -26.70
N GLY A 407 23.42 -26.75 -25.60
CA GLY A 407 23.97 -27.35 -24.39
C GLY A 407 25.48 -27.59 -24.44
N ASN A 408 26.20 -27.05 -25.44
CA ASN A 408 27.65 -27.12 -25.46
C ASN A 408 28.24 -26.10 -24.50
N ARG A 409 29.19 -26.53 -23.67
CA ARG A 409 29.95 -25.63 -22.80
C ARG A 409 30.76 -24.62 -23.61
N LEU A 410 30.52 -23.33 -23.36
CA LEU A 410 31.25 -22.21 -23.93
C LEU A 410 32.41 -21.76 -23.03
N ASP A 411 32.14 -21.62 -21.73
CA ASP A 411 33.13 -21.22 -20.72
C ASP A 411 32.69 -21.71 -19.31
N GLY A 412 33.53 -21.56 -18.30
CA GLY A 412 33.14 -21.76 -16.91
C GLY A 412 34.30 -21.77 -15.92
N ALA A 413 33.97 -21.63 -14.63
CA ALA A 413 34.91 -21.62 -13.52
C ALA A 413 34.54 -22.65 -12.45
N GLU A 414 35.56 -23.23 -11.83
CA GLU A 414 35.47 -24.14 -10.68
C GLU A 414 36.11 -23.43 -9.48
N PHE A 415 35.36 -23.18 -8.41
CA PHE A 415 35.82 -22.41 -7.25
C PHE A 415 36.30 -23.29 -6.08
N GLY A 416 36.03 -24.60 -6.14
CA GLY A 416 36.72 -25.59 -5.30
C GLY A 416 36.13 -25.83 -3.90
N GLY A 417 34.97 -25.27 -3.55
CA GLY A 417 34.19 -25.66 -2.37
C GLY A 417 34.00 -24.57 -1.31
N ASP A 418 34.27 -24.92 -0.05
CA ASP A 418 33.94 -24.12 1.15
C ASP A 418 34.50 -22.69 1.10
N LEU A 419 33.62 -21.72 1.38
CA LEU A 419 33.92 -20.29 1.35
C LEU A 419 34.37 -19.76 2.72
N ALA A 420 34.41 -20.58 3.76
CA ALA A 420 34.86 -20.19 5.09
C ALA A 420 36.30 -19.65 5.08
N GLY A 421 36.46 -18.38 5.47
CA GLY A 421 37.77 -17.72 5.54
C GLY A 421 38.38 -17.33 4.18
N VAL A 422 37.63 -17.45 3.09
CA VAL A 422 38.05 -17.00 1.75
C VAL A 422 37.98 -15.47 1.68
N SER A 423 39.05 -14.84 1.17
CA SER A 423 39.05 -13.41 0.88
C SER A 423 38.34 -13.14 -0.45
N LEU A 424 37.38 -12.22 -0.46
CA LEU A 424 36.66 -11.77 -1.65
C LEU A 424 37.22 -10.43 -2.15
N PRO A 425 37.18 -10.13 -3.47
CA PRO A 425 36.65 -10.99 -4.53
C PRO A 425 37.58 -12.18 -4.85
N LEU A 426 37.01 -13.36 -5.07
CA LEU A 426 37.76 -14.57 -5.48
C LEU A 426 37.66 -14.74 -6.99
N HIS A 427 38.78 -14.58 -7.71
CA HIS A 427 38.84 -14.71 -9.17
C HIS A 427 39.26 -16.09 -9.64
N VAL A 428 38.56 -16.63 -10.63
CA VAL A 428 38.91 -17.85 -11.38
C VAL A 428 38.70 -17.58 -12.86
N GLY A 429 39.79 -17.32 -13.60
CA GLY A 429 39.72 -16.95 -15.01
C GLY A 429 38.98 -15.60 -15.20
N SER A 430 37.97 -15.60 -16.07
CA SER A 430 37.09 -14.46 -16.35
C SER A 430 35.93 -14.30 -15.35
N PHE A 431 35.84 -15.18 -14.35
CA PHE A 431 34.77 -15.20 -13.36
C PHE A 431 35.28 -14.74 -11.99
N ALA A 432 34.39 -14.18 -11.18
CA ALA A 432 34.69 -13.87 -9.78
C ALA A 432 33.48 -14.07 -8.87
N ILE A 433 33.74 -14.48 -7.63
CA ILE A 433 32.80 -14.31 -6.53
C ILE A 433 33.07 -12.93 -5.95
N GLU A 434 32.15 -12.00 -6.16
CA GLU A 434 32.30 -10.60 -5.75
C GLU A 434 31.89 -10.42 -4.28
N ALA A 435 30.77 -11.01 -3.89
CA ALA A 435 30.22 -10.93 -2.55
C ALA A 435 29.49 -12.22 -2.20
N VAL A 436 29.51 -12.56 -0.90
CA VAL A 436 28.73 -13.62 -0.30
C VAL A 436 28.18 -13.02 0.97
N GLU A 437 26.88 -12.76 1.00
CA GLU A 437 26.19 -12.11 2.11
C GLU A 437 25.15 -13.05 2.72
N ASP A 438 24.48 -12.60 3.77
CA ASP A 438 23.53 -13.44 4.51
C ASP A 438 22.23 -13.70 3.73
N ASP A 439 21.94 -12.90 2.71
CA ASP A 439 20.71 -12.96 1.91
C ASP A 439 20.95 -13.10 0.39
N HIS A 440 22.20 -13.08 -0.08
CA HIS A 440 22.54 -13.28 -1.48
C HIS A 440 24.03 -13.59 -1.69
N PHE A 441 24.39 -13.97 -2.91
CA PHE A 441 25.77 -13.90 -3.39
C PHE A 441 25.82 -13.28 -4.79
N ALA A 442 26.95 -12.66 -5.11
CA ALA A 442 27.17 -11.92 -6.35
C ALA A 442 28.34 -12.50 -7.14
N LEU A 443 28.12 -12.67 -8.45
CA LEU A 443 29.10 -13.17 -9.40
C LEU A 443 29.45 -12.08 -10.42
N SER A 444 30.74 -11.96 -10.74
CA SER A 444 31.20 -11.35 -11.99
C SER A 444 31.42 -12.44 -13.03
N LEU A 445 30.91 -12.20 -14.24
CA LEU A 445 30.89 -13.11 -15.37
C LEU A 445 31.52 -12.43 -16.60
N PRO A 446 32.05 -13.19 -17.57
CA PRO A 446 32.26 -12.65 -18.91
C PRO A 446 30.93 -12.16 -19.50
N LEU A 447 30.99 -11.26 -20.49
CA LEU A 447 29.80 -10.63 -21.07
C LEU A 447 28.80 -11.68 -21.61
N ILE A 448 27.59 -11.69 -21.05
CA ILE A 448 26.48 -12.53 -21.49
C ILE A 448 25.51 -11.71 -22.32
N ASN A 449 25.50 -11.92 -23.64
CA ASN A 449 24.59 -11.22 -24.56
C ASN A 449 24.01 -12.09 -25.67
N ALA A 450 24.44 -13.34 -25.83
CA ALA A 450 23.94 -14.20 -26.89
C ALA A 450 22.56 -14.80 -26.54
N ASP A 451 21.64 -14.78 -27.50
CA ASP A 451 20.31 -15.40 -27.37
C ASP A 451 20.43 -16.92 -27.15
N GLY A 452 19.66 -17.44 -26.19
CA GLY A 452 19.62 -18.86 -25.85
C GLY A 452 20.75 -19.35 -24.94
N THR A 453 21.66 -18.46 -24.51
CA THR A 453 22.71 -18.78 -23.52
C THR A 453 22.09 -19.32 -22.24
N LEU A 454 22.71 -20.34 -21.65
CA LEU A 454 22.30 -20.92 -20.37
C LEU A 454 23.44 -20.76 -19.35
N LEU A 455 23.12 -20.18 -18.20
CA LEU A 455 23.98 -20.21 -17.02
C LEU A 455 23.60 -21.42 -16.16
N LYS A 456 24.59 -22.17 -15.71
CA LYS A 456 24.45 -23.26 -14.74
C LYS A 456 25.36 -22.96 -13.55
N ILE A 457 24.77 -22.75 -12.38
CA ILE A 457 25.47 -22.34 -11.16
C ILE A 457 25.22 -23.39 -10.08
N VAL A 458 26.27 -23.95 -9.50
CA VAL A 458 26.19 -25.01 -8.49
C VAL A 458 26.75 -24.50 -7.16
N PHE A 459 25.94 -24.51 -6.09
CA PHE A 459 26.32 -23.96 -4.79
C PHE A 459 25.66 -24.72 -3.63
N ASP A 460 26.20 -24.60 -2.42
CA ASP A 460 25.62 -25.18 -1.21
C ASP A 460 24.94 -24.11 -0.36
N ALA A 461 23.66 -24.34 -0.03
CA ALA A 461 22.90 -23.48 0.86
C ALA A 461 22.01 -24.29 1.83
N ALA A 462 21.67 -23.68 2.96
CA ALA A 462 20.69 -24.22 3.90
C ALA A 462 19.38 -23.44 3.82
N VAL A 463 18.25 -24.16 3.81
CA VAL A 463 16.91 -23.56 3.73
C VAL A 463 16.20 -23.69 5.08
N PHE A 464 15.74 -22.57 5.64
CA PHE A 464 15.12 -22.51 6.98
C PHE A 464 13.62 -22.19 6.96
N ARG A 465 13.06 -21.87 5.79
CA ARG A 465 11.66 -21.47 5.62
C ARG A 465 10.97 -22.22 4.50
N TYR A 466 9.70 -22.56 4.72
CA TYR A 466 8.81 -23.07 3.68
C TYR A 466 8.59 -22.03 2.58
N GLY A 467 8.80 -22.43 1.33
CA GLY A 467 8.58 -21.56 0.17
C GLY A 467 9.65 -20.50 0.02
N THR A 468 10.91 -20.88 0.23
CA THR A 468 12.06 -19.98 -0.01
C THR A 468 12.26 -19.83 -1.51
N ARG A 469 12.40 -18.58 -1.98
CA ARG A 469 12.64 -18.26 -3.38
C ARG A 469 14.11 -17.91 -3.60
N PHE A 470 14.69 -18.46 -4.67
CA PHE A 470 16.04 -18.12 -5.13
C PHE A 470 15.92 -17.17 -6.33
N GLN A 471 15.85 -15.87 -6.06
CA GLN A 471 15.62 -14.87 -7.11
C GLN A 471 16.94 -14.48 -7.79
N GLY A 472 17.04 -14.69 -9.10
CA GLY A 472 18.19 -14.25 -9.88
C GLY A 472 18.04 -12.79 -10.32
N ARG A 473 19.16 -12.07 -10.41
CA ARG A 473 19.23 -10.65 -10.80
C ARG A 473 20.43 -10.41 -11.70
N ALA A 474 20.19 -9.94 -12.91
CA ALA A 474 21.23 -9.60 -13.88
C ALA A 474 21.44 -8.09 -13.96
N PHE A 475 22.69 -7.65 -13.84
CA PHE A 475 23.09 -6.23 -13.90
C PHE A 475 24.01 -6.03 -15.08
N ALA A 476 23.74 -5.01 -15.90
CA ALA A 476 24.55 -4.71 -17.10
C ALA A 476 26.05 -4.66 -16.76
N ASP A 477 26.39 -3.95 -15.69
CA ASP A 477 27.71 -3.91 -15.08
C ASP A 477 27.64 -3.50 -13.60
N ALA A 478 28.79 -3.39 -12.93
CA ALA A 478 28.89 -3.04 -11.51
C ALA A 478 28.43 -1.62 -11.15
N SER A 479 28.32 -0.71 -12.12
CA SER A 479 27.82 0.66 -11.92
C SER A 479 26.30 0.76 -11.98
N VAL A 480 25.63 -0.19 -12.63
CA VAL A 480 24.17 -0.23 -12.74
C VAL A 480 23.56 -0.91 -11.51
N GLN A 481 22.68 -0.20 -10.81
CA GLN A 481 22.04 -0.68 -9.57
C GLN A 481 20.67 -1.33 -9.80
N VAL A 482 20.08 -1.17 -10.98
CA VAL A 482 18.73 -1.67 -11.29
C VAL A 482 18.82 -2.97 -12.10
N PRO A 483 18.52 -4.15 -11.52
CA PRO A 483 18.66 -5.41 -12.21
C PRO A 483 17.43 -5.80 -13.03
N LEU A 484 17.65 -6.64 -14.04
CA LEU A 484 16.59 -7.49 -14.57
C LEU A 484 16.45 -8.74 -13.68
N GLN A 485 15.24 -8.98 -13.21
CA GLN A 485 14.91 -10.16 -12.41
C GLN A 485 14.61 -11.37 -13.30
N THR A 486 15.01 -12.55 -12.84
CA THR A 486 14.62 -13.81 -13.47
C THR A 486 13.15 -14.16 -13.22
N GLU A 487 12.52 -14.80 -14.18
CA GLU A 487 11.18 -15.39 -14.06
C GLU A 487 11.29 -16.91 -13.88
N GLY A 488 10.40 -17.51 -13.08
CA GLY A 488 10.33 -18.96 -12.97
C GLY A 488 9.81 -19.61 -14.26
N GLY A 489 10.43 -20.71 -14.69
CA GLY A 489 9.96 -21.54 -15.79
C GLY A 489 11.03 -22.55 -16.25
N ASP A 490 10.71 -23.31 -17.29
CA ASP A 490 11.63 -24.29 -17.92
C ASP A 490 12.86 -23.58 -18.50
N ALA A 491 13.98 -23.66 -17.78
CA ALA A 491 15.24 -23.09 -18.22
C ALA A 491 16.16 -24.17 -18.81
N SER A 492 16.07 -25.42 -18.38
CA SER A 492 16.95 -26.50 -18.82
C SER A 492 16.25 -27.85 -18.80
N ALA A 493 16.41 -28.63 -19.86
CA ALA A 493 15.95 -30.03 -19.90
C ALA A 493 16.68 -30.96 -18.90
N GLU A 494 17.76 -30.50 -18.24
CA GLU A 494 18.43 -31.23 -17.15
C GLU A 494 17.61 -31.24 -15.86
N GLN A 495 16.63 -30.35 -15.74
CA GLN A 495 15.86 -30.12 -14.53
C GLN A 495 14.37 -30.01 -14.89
N ASP A 496 13.51 -30.49 -13.99
CA ASP A 496 12.05 -30.50 -14.18
C ASP A 496 11.41 -29.82 -12.97
N THR A 497 11.87 -28.60 -12.69
CA THR A 497 11.39 -27.82 -11.54
C THR A 497 10.51 -26.67 -11.96
N ASP A 498 10.85 -25.98 -13.05
CA ASP A 498 10.14 -24.82 -13.61
C ASP A 498 9.85 -23.69 -12.60
N GLU A 499 10.52 -23.72 -11.44
CA GLU A 499 10.23 -22.86 -10.30
C GLU A 499 11.54 -22.37 -9.68
N LEU A 500 11.50 -21.14 -9.15
CA LEU A 500 12.55 -20.57 -8.30
C LEU A 500 12.35 -20.93 -6.82
N LEU A 501 11.42 -21.84 -6.52
CA LEU A 501 10.91 -22.10 -5.17
C LEU A 501 11.43 -23.43 -4.63
N VAL A 502 12.09 -23.39 -3.49
CA VAL A 502 12.50 -24.59 -2.75
C VAL A 502 11.58 -24.78 -1.54
N ARG A 503 11.04 -25.99 -1.41
CA ARG A 503 10.10 -26.35 -0.36
C ARG A 503 10.76 -27.28 0.66
N ILE A 504 10.63 -26.94 1.93
CA ILE A 504 10.95 -27.87 3.02
C ILE A 504 9.68 -28.60 3.46
N PRO A 505 9.75 -29.84 3.99
CA PRO A 505 8.62 -30.46 4.66
C PRO A 505 8.04 -29.52 5.72
N VAL A 506 6.72 -29.33 5.73
CA VAL A 506 6.06 -28.47 6.72
C VAL A 506 6.17 -29.13 8.09
N GLY A 507 7.14 -28.68 8.88
CA GLY A 507 7.15 -28.85 10.34
C GLY A 507 6.49 -27.63 10.98
N SER A 508 5.66 -27.82 11.99
CA SER A 508 4.88 -26.76 12.62
C SER A 508 5.67 -25.92 13.64
N ARG A 509 7.01 -25.89 13.56
CA ARG A 509 7.84 -25.45 14.69
C ARG A 509 8.76 -24.28 14.31
N VAL A 510 8.76 -23.19 15.07
CA VAL A 510 9.63 -22.01 14.92
C VAL A 510 11.03 -22.24 15.50
N ALA A 511 11.13 -22.99 16.60
CA ALA A 511 12.41 -23.35 17.21
C ALA A 511 12.82 -24.77 16.82
N GLY A 512 13.94 -24.90 16.11
CA GLY A 512 14.60 -26.16 15.81
C GLY A 512 15.19 -26.84 17.06
N PRO A 513 15.85 -28.00 16.92
CA PRO A 513 16.46 -28.71 18.04
C PRO A 513 17.53 -27.86 18.74
N LEU A 514 17.48 -27.78 20.07
CA LEU A 514 18.50 -27.15 20.90
C LEU A 514 19.62 -28.17 21.21
N ALA A 515 20.84 -27.88 20.77
CA ALA A 515 22.04 -28.69 21.02
C ALA A 515 22.96 -27.99 22.02
N ILE A 516 23.58 -28.77 22.91
CA ILE A 516 24.60 -28.29 23.86
C ILE A 516 25.83 -29.18 23.77
N GLN A 517 27.01 -28.59 23.56
CA GLN A 517 28.28 -29.30 23.45
C GLN A 517 29.42 -28.57 24.19
N PRO A 518 30.16 -29.24 25.09
CA PRO A 518 29.86 -30.58 25.62
C PRO A 518 28.61 -30.56 26.52
N ARG A 519 27.92 -31.71 26.65
CA ARG A 519 26.77 -31.85 27.57
C ARG A 519 27.16 -31.78 29.05
N THR A 520 28.45 -31.97 29.33
CA THR A 520 29.06 -31.86 30.65
C THR A 520 30.35 -31.05 30.50
N PHE A 521 30.52 -30.00 31.30
CA PHE A 521 31.66 -29.11 31.21
C PHE A 521 32.18 -28.73 32.60
N THR A 522 33.46 -28.35 32.68
CA THR A 522 34.24 -28.11 33.89
C THR A 522 34.76 -26.69 33.92
N PRO A 523 34.01 -25.70 34.44
CA PRO A 523 34.43 -24.29 34.47
C PRO A 523 35.47 -24.00 35.57
N ASN A 524 36.56 -24.77 35.60
CA ASN A 524 37.63 -24.70 36.61
C ASN A 524 38.82 -23.84 36.15
N GLY A 525 38.83 -23.39 34.89
CA GLY A 525 39.86 -22.54 34.30
C GLY A 525 41.15 -23.29 33.92
N ASP A 526 41.07 -24.61 33.72
CA ASP A 526 42.23 -25.44 33.35
C ASP A 526 42.50 -25.48 31.82
N GLY A 527 41.64 -24.84 31.02
CA GLY A 527 41.73 -24.77 29.57
C GLY A 527 40.99 -25.89 28.85
N ALA A 528 40.38 -26.84 29.57
CA ALA A 528 39.68 -27.98 29.00
C ALA A 528 38.20 -28.02 29.42
N ASN A 529 37.30 -28.00 28.43
CA ASN A 529 35.85 -28.02 28.64
C ASN A 529 35.36 -26.93 29.62
N ASP A 530 35.97 -25.75 29.62
CA ASP A 530 35.58 -24.64 30.51
C ASP A 530 34.24 -23.99 30.12
N VAL A 531 33.79 -24.19 28.88
CA VAL A 531 32.57 -23.60 28.33
C VAL A 531 31.71 -24.64 27.63
N ALA A 532 30.40 -24.44 27.67
CA ALA A 532 29.42 -25.17 26.87
C ALA A 532 28.88 -24.28 25.74
N GLU A 533 29.00 -24.75 24.51
CA GLU A 533 28.36 -24.14 23.35
C GLU A 533 26.89 -24.59 23.28
N ILE A 534 25.98 -23.63 23.15
CA ILE A 534 24.54 -23.80 23.03
C ILE A 534 24.16 -23.34 21.62
N SER A 535 23.63 -24.23 20.80
CA SER A 535 23.21 -23.90 19.43
C SER A 535 21.80 -24.37 19.12
N TYR A 536 21.06 -23.55 18.36
CA TYR A 536 19.71 -23.87 17.90
C TYR A 536 19.44 -23.24 16.53
N ALA A 537 18.46 -23.77 15.82
CA ALA A 537 17.97 -23.19 14.57
C ALA A 537 16.67 -22.43 14.81
N VAL A 538 16.53 -21.27 14.17
CA VAL A 538 15.32 -20.46 14.11
C VAL A 538 14.75 -20.60 12.71
N GLN A 539 13.45 -20.89 12.62
CA GLN A 539 12.78 -21.26 11.38
C GLN A 539 11.36 -20.69 11.34
N HIS A 540 10.81 -20.54 10.14
CA HIS A 540 9.44 -20.07 9.91
C HIS A 540 9.06 -18.71 10.52
N LEU A 541 10.02 -17.86 10.89
CA LEU A 541 9.75 -16.47 11.25
C LEU A 541 9.41 -15.65 10.00
N LEU A 542 8.35 -14.85 10.07
CA LEU A 542 7.98 -13.90 9.01
C LEU A 542 8.77 -12.60 9.11
N GLU A 543 9.11 -12.19 10.33
CA GLU A 543 9.86 -10.98 10.67
C GLU A 543 10.85 -11.29 11.82
N PRO A 544 11.93 -10.51 11.99
CA PRO A 544 12.79 -10.62 13.15
C PRO A 544 11.97 -10.64 14.44
N SER A 545 12.24 -11.59 15.32
CA SER A 545 11.40 -11.84 16.51
C SER A 545 12.23 -11.89 17.77
N PRO A 546 11.75 -11.36 18.91
CA PRO A 546 12.48 -11.43 20.17
C PRO A 546 12.76 -12.88 20.58
N SER A 547 14.02 -13.17 20.91
CA SER A 547 14.40 -14.42 21.58
C SER A 547 15.11 -14.18 22.90
N GLU A 548 14.89 -15.09 23.83
CA GLU A 548 15.58 -15.13 25.12
C GLU A 548 16.16 -16.52 25.34
N VAL A 549 17.47 -16.58 25.64
CA VAL A 549 18.14 -17.82 26.05
C VAL A 549 18.56 -17.68 27.50
N SER A 550 18.02 -18.55 28.35
CA SER A 550 18.22 -18.54 29.79
C SER A 550 18.58 -19.92 30.32
N ILE A 551 19.44 -19.94 31.34
CA ILE A 551 19.80 -21.13 32.09
C ILE A 551 19.00 -21.15 33.39
N TYR A 552 18.42 -22.31 33.70
CA TYR A 552 17.63 -22.55 34.90
C TYR A 552 18.22 -23.70 35.72
N ASP A 553 18.08 -23.63 37.04
CA ASP A 553 18.26 -24.79 37.89
C ASP A 553 17.04 -25.73 37.83
N LEU A 554 17.13 -26.91 38.45
CA LEU A 554 16.02 -27.88 38.49
C LEU A 554 14.84 -27.44 39.36
N THR A 555 14.98 -26.37 40.15
CA THR A 555 13.88 -25.77 40.92
C THR A 555 13.06 -24.79 40.09
N GLY A 556 13.52 -24.47 38.87
CA GLY A 556 12.92 -23.48 37.98
C GLY A 556 13.42 -22.06 38.24
N GLY A 557 14.42 -21.87 39.10
CA GLY A 557 15.09 -20.59 39.30
C GLY A 557 15.95 -20.25 38.10
N ARG A 558 15.80 -19.06 37.52
CA ARG A 558 16.69 -18.58 36.45
C ARG A 558 18.04 -18.21 37.07
N VAL A 559 19.09 -18.82 36.55
CA VAL A 559 20.46 -18.69 37.04
C VAL A 559 21.29 -17.74 36.18
N ARG A 560 21.08 -17.78 34.86
CA ARG A 560 21.78 -16.91 33.90
C ARG A 560 20.87 -16.54 32.74
N ARG A 561 20.92 -15.30 32.28
CA ARG A 561 20.43 -14.90 30.96
C ARG A 561 21.62 -14.76 30.01
N LEU A 562 21.66 -15.57 28.94
CA LEU A 562 22.77 -15.61 27.98
C LEU A 562 22.59 -14.65 26.82
N ASN A 563 21.35 -14.55 26.31
CA ASN A 563 21.02 -13.67 25.19
C ASN A 563 19.59 -13.14 25.31
N SER A 564 19.36 -11.91 24.82
CA SER A 564 18.06 -11.25 24.71
C SER A 564 18.07 -10.29 23.53
N VAL A 565 17.96 -10.82 22.32
CA VAL A 565 18.04 -10.06 21.06
C VAL A 565 16.99 -10.59 20.08
N GLU A 566 16.60 -9.75 19.11
CA GLU A 566 15.84 -10.21 17.95
C GLU A 566 16.63 -11.23 17.15
N VAL A 567 15.99 -12.35 16.82
CA VAL A 567 16.55 -13.38 15.96
C VAL A 567 15.79 -13.43 14.65
N GLN A 568 16.52 -13.75 13.59
CA GLN A 568 15.98 -14.04 12.27
C GLN A 568 16.11 -15.54 11.99
N ASN A 569 15.56 -16.01 10.87
CA ASN A 569 15.73 -17.39 10.45
C ASN A 569 17.22 -17.70 10.24
N GLY A 570 17.69 -18.86 10.71
CA GLY A 570 19.10 -19.24 10.64
C GLY A 570 19.57 -20.01 11.87
N ARG A 571 20.89 -20.12 12.05
CA ARG A 571 21.50 -20.81 13.20
C ARG A 571 22.03 -19.80 14.21
N VAL A 572 21.72 -19.99 15.48
CA VAL A 572 22.22 -19.18 16.60
C VAL A 572 23.17 -20.04 17.42
N GLN A 573 24.33 -19.46 17.79
CA GLN A 573 25.33 -20.07 18.67
C GLN A 573 25.64 -19.13 19.83
N LEU A 574 25.64 -19.67 21.04
CA LEU A 574 25.92 -18.99 22.30
C LEU A 574 26.88 -19.84 23.12
N GLN A 575 27.56 -19.24 24.08
CA GLN A 575 28.43 -19.95 25.02
C GLN A 575 28.00 -19.67 26.45
N TRP A 576 28.15 -20.69 27.30
CA TRP A 576 27.99 -20.55 28.75
C TRP A 576 29.23 -21.08 29.45
N ASP A 577 29.77 -20.25 30.35
CA ASP A 577 30.99 -20.47 31.12
C ASP A 577 30.72 -20.99 32.54
N GLY A 578 29.48 -21.40 32.83
CA GLY A 578 29.11 -21.90 34.15
C GLY A 578 28.91 -20.82 35.20
N ARG A 579 28.81 -19.55 34.80
CA ARG A 579 28.52 -18.44 35.73
C ARG A 579 27.06 -18.05 35.73
N GLY A 580 26.56 -17.61 36.88
CA GLY A 580 25.24 -17.00 37.05
C GLY A 580 25.22 -15.52 36.66
N ASP A 581 24.06 -14.88 36.76
CA ASP A 581 23.90 -13.42 36.52
C ASP A 581 24.74 -12.56 37.50
N ASP A 582 25.12 -13.11 38.66
CA ASP A 582 26.00 -12.48 39.65
C ASP A 582 27.51 -12.69 39.37
N ASP A 583 27.83 -13.25 38.20
CA ASP A 583 29.16 -13.59 37.73
C ASP A 583 29.92 -14.63 38.59
N ARG A 584 29.22 -15.32 39.49
CA ARG A 584 29.79 -16.43 40.28
C ARG A 584 29.53 -17.77 39.62
N LEU A 585 30.44 -18.72 39.86
CA LEU A 585 30.27 -20.10 39.43
C LEU A 585 29.04 -20.72 40.08
N VAL A 586 28.22 -21.37 39.26
CA VAL A 586 27.04 -22.08 39.71
C VAL A 586 27.45 -23.41 40.35
N PRO A 587 26.79 -23.88 41.42
CA PRO A 587 27.12 -25.17 42.04
C PRO A 587 27.14 -26.35 41.05
N PRO A 588 27.96 -27.38 41.27
CA PRO A 588 27.90 -28.60 40.46
C PRO A 588 26.48 -29.18 40.45
N GLY A 589 25.97 -29.52 39.27
CA GLY A 589 24.59 -29.92 39.10
C GLY A 589 24.13 -29.95 37.65
N ILE A 590 22.86 -30.30 37.46
CA ILE A 590 22.20 -30.29 36.15
C ILE A 590 21.42 -28.99 36.02
N TYR A 591 21.60 -28.31 34.88
CA TYR A 591 20.91 -27.09 34.52
C TYR A 591 20.14 -27.29 33.22
N LEU A 592 19.10 -26.49 33.03
CA LEU A 592 18.29 -26.46 31.82
C LEU A 592 18.58 -25.19 31.05
N ALA A 593 19.11 -25.32 29.84
CA ALA A 593 19.11 -24.21 28.88
C ALA A 593 17.75 -24.17 28.22
N VAL A 594 17.09 -23.01 28.27
CA VAL A 594 15.77 -22.76 27.69
C VAL A 594 15.89 -21.65 26.67
N VAL A 595 15.44 -21.93 25.45
CA VAL A 595 15.26 -20.96 24.37
C VAL A 595 13.78 -20.65 24.26
N GLU A 596 13.43 -19.37 24.35
CA GLU A 596 12.11 -18.84 24.07
C GLU A 596 12.18 -17.91 22.86
N ILE A 597 11.31 -18.12 21.87
CA ILE A 597 11.17 -17.25 20.69
C ILE A 597 9.72 -16.79 20.62
N ARG A 598 9.49 -15.48 20.57
CA ARG A 598 8.15 -14.88 20.51
C ARG A 598 7.86 -14.43 19.09
N SER A 599 7.21 -15.27 18.29
CA SER A 599 6.80 -14.90 16.93
C SER A 599 5.40 -14.26 16.91
N ASP A 600 5.04 -13.75 15.73
CA ASP A 600 3.71 -13.25 15.36
C ASP A 600 2.61 -14.30 15.52
N ARG A 601 2.95 -15.59 15.38
CA ARG A 601 2.03 -16.71 15.53
C ARG A 601 1.93 -17.23 16.95
N GLU A 602 3.08 -17.50 17.58
CA GLU A 602 3.12 -18.13 18.91
C GLU A 602 4.46 -17.92 19.62
N THR A 603 4.46 -18.17 20.94
CA THR A 603 5.71 -18.25 21.70
C THR A 603 6.18 -19.70 21.76
N GLU A 604 7.30 -19.98 21.10
CA GLU A 604 7.91 -21.30 21.11
C GLU A 604 9.00 -21.44 22.17
N ARG A 605 8.99 -22.59 22.85
CA ARG A 605 10.00 -22.94 23.85
C ARG A 605 10.69 -24.26 23.51
N ARG A 606 12.00 -24.28 23.68
CA ARG A 606 12.83 -25.49 23.65
C ARG A 606 13.73 -25.51 24.86
N PHE A 607 14.03 -26.70 25.36
CA PHE A 607 14.97 -26.88 26.45
C PHE A 607 15.82 -28.11 26.23
N ASN A 608 17.03 -28.08 26.78
CA ASN A 608 17.94 -29.20 26.83
C ASN A 608 18.78 -29.07 28.12
N SER A 609 19.30 -30.20 28.62
CA SER A 609 20.07 -30.21 29.85
C SER A 609 21.58 -30.12 29.60
N VAL A 610 22.26 -29.45 30.52
CA VAL A 610 23.72 -29.33 30.58
C VAL A 610 24.17 -29.57 32.03
N SER A 611 25.26 -30.30 32.19
CA SER A 611 25.82 -30.63 33.50
C SER A 611 27.07 -29.81 33.78
N VAL A 612 27.12 -29.19 34.95
CA VAL A 612 28.31 -28.50 35.47
C VAL A 612 28.94 -29.41 36.52
N VAL A 613 30.23 -29.70 36.36
CA VAL A 613 31.02 -30.51 37.31
C VAL A 613 32.37 -29.84 37.52
N TYR A 614 32.91 -29.79 38.73
CA TYR A 614 34.27 -29.33 39.00
C TYR A 614 34.69 -29.66 40.44
#